data_AF-A0A2S6H4L1-F1
#
_entry.id   AF-A0A2S6H4L1-F1
#
_cell.length_a   1.000
_cell.length_b   1.000
_cell.length_c   1.000
_cell.angle_alpha   90.00
_cell.angle_beta   90.00
_cell.angle_gamma   90.00
#
_symmetry.space_group_name_H-M   'P 1'
#
loop_
_entity.id
_entity.type
_entity.pdbx_description
1 polymer ?
#
loop_
_entity_poly.entity_id
_entity_poly.type
_entity_poly.pdbx_seq_one_letter_code
_entity_poly.pdbx_strand_id
1 'polypeptide(L)'
;MNRILIVIGTIAGIILLVPVIPYVSMYGFHWVNSQEVWGQFGDFFGGLLNPIYAFLAFLALLYTTSLQAAEFKRTANSMQQQLDHLKHSAEKEDIFKIIKDIDDDLEAILKTVVSPDGSQTELNVNHIIHEGFRLRNISIKTQSYNDFISLANSSGSIVESVYLRLALSIGSLFRHLNMYYEISNESSYVSDYFRYKYFMVGQLLKDIGNVDEEIYDFFLSANEVHEQQEKSKL
;
A
#
# COMPACT_ATOMS: atom_id res chain seq x y z
N MET A 1 35.33 14.69 -5.71
CA MET A 1 36.29 15.01 -4.63
C MET A 1 37.54 15.73 -5.15
N ASN A 2 38.32 15.14 -6.07
CA ASN A 2 39.62 15.72 -6.52
C ASN A 2 39.53 17.13 -7.13
N ARG A 3 38.48 17.44 -7.89
CA ARG A 3 38.32 18.77 -8.51
C ARG A 3 38.09 19.88 -7.49
N ILE A 4 37.39 19.60 -6.39
CA ILE A 4 37.12 20.59 -5.34
C ILE A 4 38.40 20.90 -4.56
N LEU A 5 39.20 19.89 -4.24
CA LEU A 5 40.49 20.08 -3.57
C LEU A 5 41.48 20.88 -4.42
N ILE A 6 41.52 20.61 -5.73
CA ILE A 6 42.35 21.39 -6.66
C ILE A 6 41.88 22.85 -6.72
N VAL A 7 40.57 23.10 -6.79
CA VAL A 7 40.03 24.47 -6.83
C VAL A 7 40.34 25.23 -5.53
N ILE A 8 40.16 24.59 -4.36
CA ILE A 8 40.49 25.20 -3.07
C ILE A 8 41.98 25.52 -2.97
N GLY A 9 42.86 24.58 -3.39
CA GLY A 9 44.31 24.78 -3.39
C GLY A 9 44.74 25.93 -4.32
N THR A 10 44.16 26.02 -5.51
CA THR A 10 44.44 27.10 -6.46
C THR A 10 43.98 28.46 -5.93
N ILE A 11 42.79 28.53 -5.32
CA ILE A 11 42.28 29.78 -4.72
C ILE A 11 43.18 30.23 -3.56
N ALA A 12 43.61 29.30 -2.70
CA ALA A 12 44.52 29.60 -1.60
C ALA A 12 45.88 30.13 -2.11
N GLY A 13 46.44 29.53 -3.17
CA GLY A 13 47.67 30.00 -3.80
C GLY A 13 47.53 31.38 -4.44
N ILE A 14 46.40 31.68 -5.08
CA ILE A 14 46.11 33.00 -5.66
C ILE A 14 46.03 34.06 -4.56
N ILE A 15 45.32 33.79 -3.46
CA ILE A 15 45.20 34.72 -2.33
C ILE A 15 46.56 35.07 -1.73
N LEU A 16 47.50 34.11 -1.69
CA LEU A 16 48.87 34.35 -1.24
C LEU A 16 49.70 35.20 -2.21
N LEU A 17 49.50 35.04 -3.52
CA LEU A 17 50.29 35.71 -4.55
C LEU A 17 49.77 37.11 -4.93
N VAL A 18 48.46 37.35 -4.78
CA VAL A 18 47.81 38.62 -5.14
C VAL A 18 48.44 39.86 -4.48
N PRO A 19 48.83 39.86 -3.19
CA PRO A 19 49.46 41.03 -2.55
C PRO A 19 50.92 41.21 -2.92
N VAL A 20 51.59 40.15 -3.38
CA VAL A 20 53.02 40.17 -3.74
C VAL A 20 53.24 40.99 -5.02
N ILE A 21 52.33 40.90 -5.98
CA ILE A 21 52.41 41.62 -7.27
C ILE A 21 52.46 43.16 -7.08
N PRO A 22 51.50 43.81 -6.40
CA PRO A 22 51.54 45.26 -6.19
C PRO A 22 52.71 45.68 -5.30
N TYR A 23 53.08 44.86 -4.30
CA TYR A 23 54.23 45.14 -3.43
C TYR A 23 55.53 45.23 -4.24
N VAL A 24 55.83 44.23 -5.08
CA VAL A 24 57.04 44.23 -5.92
C VAL A 24 57.02 45.36 -6.94
N SER A 25 55.85 45.70 -7.51
CA SER A 25 55.74 46.82 -8.46
C SER A 25 55.96 48.20 -7.82
N MET A 26 55.62 48.37 -6.55
CA MET A 26 55.67 49.65 -5.85
C MET A 26 57.03 49.92 -5.20
N TYR A 27 57.69 48.88 -4.68
CA TYR A 27 58.92 49.00 -3.89
C TYR A 27 60.16 48.39 -4.54
N GLY A 28 60.00 47.73 -5.70
CA GLY A 28 61.10 47.04 -6.39
C GLY A 28 61.51 45.73 -5.71
N PHE A 29 62.51 45.07 -6.28
CA PHE A 29 63.03 43.79 -5.76
C PHE A 29 64.35 44.03 -5.01
N HIS A 30 64.28 44.02 -3.69
CA HIS A 30 65.45 44.17 -2.81
C HIS A 30 65.52 43.02 -1.81
N TRP A 31 66.70 42.38 -1.73
CA TRP A 31 66.95 41.32 -0.76
C TRP A 31 67.13 41.92 0.64
N VAL A 32 66.24 41.55 1.56
CA VAL A 32 66.35 41.89 2.98
C VAL A 32 66.96 40.71 3.73
N ASN A 33 68.14 40.91 4.35
CA ASN A 33 68.84 39.89 5.15
C ASN A 33 68.49 39.95 6.65
N SER A 34 67.52 40.78 7.05
CA SER A 34 67.05 40.86 8.44
C SER A 34 65.91 39.89 8.69
N GLN A 35 66.14 38.91 9.56
CA GLN A 35 65.11 37.96 10.01
C GLN A 35 63.94 38.66 10.71
N GLU A 36 64.19 39.77 11.41
CA GLU A 36 63.16 40.54 12.12
C GLU A 36 62.12 41.14 11.15
N VAL A 37 62.58 41.66 10.00
CA VAL A 37 61.70 42.22 8.97
C VAL A 37 60.85 41.14 8.30
N TRP A 38 61.42 39.95 8.07
CA TRP A 38 60.67 38.79 7.59
C TRP A 38 59.63 38.30 8.61
N GLY A 39 59.94 38.38 9.90
CA GLY A 39 59.00 38.13 10.99
C GLY A 39 57.80 39.08 10.95
N GLN A 40 58.06 40.40 10.91
CA GLN A 40 57.01 41.42 10.83
C GLN A 40 56.14 41.30 9.56
N PHE A 41 56.73 40.93 8.43
CA PHE A 41 56.00 40.64 7.20
C PHE A 41 55.09 39.41 7.37
N GLY A 42 55.61 38.33 7.94
CA GLY A 42 54.84 37.14 8.29
C GLY A 42 53.68 37.45 9.24
N ASP A 43 53.90 38.32 10.22
CA ASP A 43 52.88 38.76 11.18
C ASP A 43 51.77 39.58 10.53
N PHE A 44 52.08 40.45 9.55
CA PHE A 44 51.08 41.19 8.79
C PHE A 44 50.19 40.26 7.95
N PHE A 45 50.80 39.35 7.19
CA PHE A 45 50.04 38.38 6.38
C PHE A 45 49.28 37.40 7.25
N GLY A 46 49.89 36.90 8.33
CA GLY A 46 49.24 36.03 9.30
C GLY A 46 48.06 36.71 9.99
N GLY A 47 48.22 37.98 10.37
CA GLY A 47 47.18 38.81 10.98
C GLY A 47 45.98 39.09 10.06
N LEU A 48 46.20 39.18 8.75
CA LEU A 48 45.13 39.38 7.76
C LEU A 48 44.49 38.06 7.31
N LEU A 49 45.30 37.06 7.00
CA LEU A 49 44.84 35.80 6.44
C LEU A 49 44.13 34.93 7.48
N ASN A 50 44.57 34.94 8.75
CA ASN A 50 43.99 34.09 9.78
C ASN A 50 42.50 34.42 10.06
N PRO A 51 42.07 35.70 10.22
CA PRO A 51 40.65 36.05 10.29
C PRO A 51 39.86 35.70 9.03
N ILE A 52 40.46 35.86 7.84
CA ILE A 52 39.81 35.49 6.56
C ILE A 52 39.56 33.97 6.51
N TYR A 53 40.57 33.16 6.84
CA TYR A 53 40.43 31.71 6.87
C TYR A 53 39.45 31.25 7.94
N ALA A 54 39.46 31.85 9.14
CA ALA A 54 38.49 31.56 10.19
C ALA A 54 37.06 31.87 9.74
N PHE A 55 36.84 33.00 9.07
CA PHE A 55 35.54 33.37 8.53
C PHE A 55 35.08 32.42 7.40
N LEU A 56 35.98 32.07 6.47
CA LEU A 56 35.67 31.11 5.41
C LEU A 56 35.36 29.71 5.97
N ALA A 57 36.11 29.26 6.99
CA ALA A 57 35.84 28.00 7.67
C ALA A 57 34.49 28.03 8.38
N PHE A 58 34.14 29.15 9.03
CA PHE A 58 32.83 29.34 9.63
C PHE A 58 31.70 29.32 8.59
N LEU A 59 31.86 30.00 7.45
CA LEU A 59 30.89 29.95 6.35
C LEU A 59 30.73 28.54 5.76
N ALA A 60 31.84 27.82 5.58
CA ALA A 60 31.81 26.43 5.11
C ALA A 60 31.09 25.52 6.12
N LEU A 61 31.32 25.73 7.42
CA LEU A 61 30.61 25.01 8.49
C LEU A 61 29.11 25.34 8.49
N LEU A 62 28.74 26.61 8.36
CA LEU A 62 27.33 27.01 8.25
C LEU A 62 26.66 26.39 7.03
N TYR A 63 27.34 26.42 5.87
CA TYR A 63 26.83 25.84 4.63
C TYR A 63 26.60 24.33 4.78
N THR A 64 27.59 23.60 5.27
CA THR A 64 27.48 22.15 5.50
C THR A 64 26.41 21.82 6.53
N THR A 65 26.32 22.57 7.63
CA THR A 65 25.26 22.40 8.64
C THR A 65 23.87 22.64 8.03
N SER A 66 23.71 23.65 7.17
CA SER A 66 22.44 23.93 6.50
C SER A 66 22.03 22.81 5.53
N LEU A 67 22.99 22.24 4.80
CA LEU A 67 22.76 21.08 3.93
C LEU A 67 22.35 19.85 4.74
N GLN A 68 23.08 19.56 5.81
CA GLN A 68 22.78 18.44 6.71
C GLN A 68 21.37 18.56 7.30
N ALA A 69 20.96 19.77 7.73
CA ALA A 69 19.61 20.01 8.24
C ALA A 69 18.54 19.77 7.15
N ALA A 70 18.80 20.19 5.91
CA ALA A 70 17.89 19.95 4.80
C ALA A 70 17.78 18.46 4.43
N GLU A 71 18.91 17.74 4.44
CA GLU A 71 18.94 16.28 4.22
C GLU A 71 18.20 15.54 5.33
N PHE A 72 18.44 15.89 6.59
CA PHE A 72 17.72 15.30 7.73
C PHE A 72 16.21 15.47 7.60
N LYS A 73 15.75 16.67 7.22
CA LYS A 73 14.31 16.92 7.00
C LYS A 73 13.75 16.07 5.85
N ARG A 74 14.49 15.88 4.76
CA ARG A 74 14.08 15.02 3.65
C ARG A 74 13.97 13.56 4.10
N THR A 75 14.97 13.05 4.82
CA THR A 75 14.96 11.70 5.37
C THR A 75 13.79 11.49 6.34
N ALA A 76 13.54 12.44 7.23
CA ALA A 76 12.40 12.38 8.14
C ALA A 76 11.06 12.31 7.39
N ASN A 77 10.88 13.14 6.36
CA ASN A 77 9.67 13.12 5.53
C ASN A 77 9.50 11.79 4.79
N SER A 78 10.57 11.25 4.19
CA SER A 78 10.52 9.96 3.50
C SER A 78 10.22 8.81 4.47
N MET A 79 10.76 8.85 5.69
CA MET A 79 10.48 7.85 6.72
C MET A 79 9.02 7.92 7.18
N GLN A 80 8.47 9.12 7.32
CA GLN A 80 7.05 9.28 7.66
C GLN A 80 6.15 8.68 6.56
N GLN A 81 6.44 8.97 5.29
CA GLN A 81 5.71 8.38 4.15
C GLN A 81 5.80 6.85 4.14
N GLN A 82 6.97 6.28 4.43
CA GLN A 82 7.13 4.83 4.55
C GLN A 82 6.30 4.24 5.69
N LEU A 83 6.25 4.90 6.85
CA LEU A 83 5.41 4.45 7.97
C LEU A 83 3.92 4.46 7.60
N ASP A 84 3.47 5.49 6.89
CA ASP A 84 2.08 5.58 6.45
C ASP A 84 1.74 4.48 5.43
N HIS A 85 2.64 4.21 4.47
CA HIS A 85 2.50 3.08 3.54
C HIS A 85 2.49 1.72 4.27
N LEU A 86 3.34 1.52 5.27
CA LEU A 86 3.38 0.28 6.06
C LEU A 86 2.10 0.08 6.85
N LYS A 87 1.54 1.15 7.44
CA LYS A 87 0.24 1.07 8.14
C LYS A 87 -0.88 0.66 7.20
N HIS A 88 -1.02 1.32 6.05
CA HIS A 88 -2.05 0.97 5.06
C HIS A 88 -1.87 -0.47 4.54
N SER A 89 -0.62 -0.91 4.32
CA SER A 89 -0.34 -2.29 3.92
C SER A 89 -0.68 -3.30 5.00
N ALA A 90 -0.45 -2.99 6.28
CA ALA A 90 -0.79 -3.86 7.39
C ALA A 90 -2.32 -3.97 7.58
N GLU A 91 -3.03 -2.84 7.52
CA GLU A 91 -4.51 -2.81 7.58
C GLU A 91 -5.13 -3.64 6.45
N LYS A 92 -4.61 -3.51 5.22
CA LYS A 92 -5.04 -4.30 4.06
C LYS A 92 -4.83 -5.81 4.28
N GLU A 93 -3.68 -6.19 4.82
CA GLU A 93 -3.34 -7.59 5.10
C GLU A 93 -4.25 -8.18 6.19
N ASP A 94 -4.55 -7.43 7.24
CA ASP A 94 -5.43 -7.89 8.32
C ASP A 94 -6.86 -8.11 7.83
N ILE A 95 -7.39 -7.20 6.99
CA ILE A 95 -8.70 -7.38 6.35
C ILE A 95 -8.69 -8.57 5.40
N PHE A 96 -7.61 -8.78 4.64
CA PHE A 96 -7.49 -9.93 3.76
C PHE A 96 -7.51 -11.26 4.52
N LYS A 97 -6.85 -11.33 5.68
CA LYS A 97 -6.94 -12.51 6.56
C LYS A 97 -8.36 -12.75 7.05
N ILE A 98 -9.08 -11.71 7.45
CA ILE A 98 -10.49 -11.85 7.85
C ILE A 98 -11.34 -12.37 6.68
N ILE A 99 -11.11 -11.84 5.47
CA ILE A 99 -11.77 -12.35 4.26
C ILE A 99 -11.47 -13.84 4.05
N LYS A 100 -10.22 -14.28 4.31
CA LYS A 100 -9.82 -15.69 4.23
C LYS A 100 -10.44 -16.57 5.31
N ASP A 101 -10.55 -16.10 6.53
CA ASP A 101 -11.22 -16.84 7.60
C ASP A 101 -12.72 -17.00 7.29
N ILE A 102 -13.35 -15.98 6.69
CA ILE A 102 -14.73 -16.05 6.22
C ILE A 102 -14.86 -17.00 5.02
N ASP A 103 -13.90 -17.00 4.09
CA ASP A 103 -13.82 -17.93 2.95
C ASP A 103 -13.83 -19.39 3.43
N ASP A 104 -13.00 -19.70 4.41
CA ASP A 104 -12.89 -21.04 5.01
C ASP A 104 -14.18 -21.45 5.74
N ASP A 105 -14.81 -20.53 6.48
CA ASP A 105 -16.11 -20.75 7.14
C ASP A 105 -17.21 -21.04 6.11
N LEU A 106 -17.26 -20.26 5.03
CA LEU A 106 -18.19 -20.47 3.93
C LEU A 106 -17.95 -21.83 3.26
N GLU A 107 -16.70 -22.22 2.98
CA GLU A 107 -16.41 -23.54 2.43
C GLU A 107 -16.85 -24.69 3.35
N ALA A 108 -16.76 -24.52 4.67
CA ALA A 108 -17.27 -25.49 5.63
C ALA A 108 -18.80 -25.57 5.61
N ILE A 109 -19.49 -24.42 5.53
CA ILE A 109 -20.96 -24.37 5.40
C ILE A 109 -21.40 -25.06 4.12
N LEU A 110 -20.73 -24.79 3.00
CA LEU A 110 -21.05 -25.38 1.70
C LEU A 110 -20.96 -26.92 1.70
N LYS A 111 -20.11 -27.49 2.55
CA LYS A 111 -19.95 -28.95 2.72
C LYS A 111 -20.93 -29.57 3.71
N THR A 112 -21.75 -28.77 4.41
CA THR A 112 -22.71 -29.27 5.40
C THR A 112 -23.81 -30.07 4.73
N VAL A 113 -24.05 -31.29 5.23
CA VAL A 113 -25.12 -32.19 4.74
C VAL A 113 -26.48 -31.70 5.22
N VAL A 114 -27.43 -31.61 4.29
CA VAL A 114 -28.80 -31.09 4.49
C VAL A 114 -29.88 -32.06 3.98
N SER A 115 -29.48 -33.22 3.44
CA SER A 115 -30.42 -34.30 3.13
C SER A 115 -31.03 -34.89 4.41
N PRO A 116 -32.31 -35.28 4.41
CA PRO A 116 -32.92 -35.98 5.55
C PRO A 116 -32.20 -37.27 5.90
N ASP A 117 -32.25 -37.65 7.19
CA ASP A 117 -31.70 -38.92 7.68
C ASP A 117 -32.28 -40.11 6.91
N GLY A 118 -31.40 -41.01 6.46
CA GLY A 118 -31.78 -42.19 5.66
C GLY A 118 -31.97 -41.94 4.17
N SER A 119 -31.66 -40.73 3.68
CA SER A 119 -31.57 -40.47 2.23
C SER A 119 -30.52 -41.37 1.56
N GLN A 120 -30.83 -41.89 0.37
CA GLN A 120 -29.88 -42.74 -0.40
C GLN A 120 -28.65 -41.96 -0.88
N THR A 121 -28.78 -40.64 -1.02
CA THR A 121 -27.71 -39.74 -1.48
C THR A 121 -27.56 -38.61 -0.48
N GLU A 122 -26.34 -38.39 0.00
CA GLU A 122 -26.00 -37.23 0.83
C GLU A 122 -26.00 -35.96 -0.03
N LEU A 123 -26.85 -35.01 0.35
CA LEU A 123 -26.90 -33.69 -0.29
C LEU A 123 -26.28 -32.68 0.66
N ASN A 124 -25.28 -31.94 0.19
CA ASN A 124 -24.75 -30.79 0.91
C ASN A 124 -25.26 -29.48 0.30
N VAL A 125 -25.03 -28.37 1.00
CA VAL A 125 -25.41 -27.04 0.54
C VAL A 125 -24.84 -26.72 -0.85
N ASN A 126 -23.60 -27.14 -1.15
CA ASN A 126 -23.01 -26.93 -2.47
C ASN A 126 -23.81 -27.62 -3.59
N HIS A 127 -24.30 -28.84 -3.37
CA HIS A 127 -25.20 -29.52 -4.32
C HIS A 127 -26.48 -28.72 -4.55
N ILE A 128 -27.09 -28.16 -3.48
CA ILE A 128 -28.30 -27.34 -3.57
C ILE A 128 -28.05 -26.06 -4.39
N ILE A 129 -26.91 -25.41 -4.18
CA ILE A 129 -26.55 -24.17 -4.88
C ILE A 129 -26.36 -24.41 -6.38
N HIS A 130 -25.62 -25.46 -6.75
CA HIS A 130 -25.45 -25.84 -8.16
C HIS A 130 -26.78 -26.25 -8.81
N GLU A 131 -27.65 -26.88 -8.04
CA GLU A 131 -28.98 -27.24 -8.51
C GLU A 131 -29.84 -25.98 -8.74
N GLY A 132 -29.80 -24.99 -7.85
CA GLY A 132 -30.42 -23.67 -8.06
C GLY A 132 -29.95 -23.00 -9.36
N PHE A 133 -28.64 -23.03 -9.62
CA PHE A 133 -28.05 -22.45 -10.84
C PHE A 133 -28.53 -23.16 -12.12
N ARG A 134 -28.64 -24.50 -12.10
CA ARG A 134 -29.15 -25.30 -13.23
C ARG A 134 -30.55 -24.85 -13.66
N LEU A 135 -31.37 -24.42 -12.70
CA LEU A 135 -32.79 -24.12 -12.87
C LEU A 135 -33.07 -22.77 -13.54
N ARG A 136 -32.06 -21.94 -13.84
CA ARG A 136 -32.24 -20.73 -14.68
C ARG A 136 -32.64 -21.06 -16.12
N ASN A 137 -32.28 -22.24 -16.62
CA ASN A 137 -32.51 -22.64 -18.01
C ASN A 137 -33.67 -23.66 -18.17
N ILE A 138 -34.30 -24.10 -17.08
CA ILE A 138 -35.33 -25.15 -17.07
C ILE A 138 -36.41 -24.81 -16.04
N SER A 139 -37.69 -24.78 -16.45
CA SER A 139 -38.82 -24.39 -15.56
C SER A 139 -39.12 -25.33 -14.38
N ILE A 140 -38.46 -26.48 -14.26
CA ILE A 140 -38.81 -27.51 -13.26
C ILE A 140 -37.78 -27.51 -12.14
N LYS A 141 -38.09 -26.83 -11.03
CA LYS A 141 -37.28 -26.92 -9.79
C LYS A 141 -37.29 -28.34 -9.24
N THR A 142 -36.14 -28.87 -8.82
CA THR A 142 -36.09 -30.18 -8.17
C THR A 142 -36.74 -30.14 -6.80
N GLN A 143 -37.25 -31.30 -6.38
CA GLN A 143 -37.83 -31.46 -5.05
C GLN A 143 -36.85 -31.07 -3.95
N SER A 144 -35.58 -31.53 -4.04
CA SER A 144 -34.55 -31.22 -3.04
C SER A 144 -34.26 -29.71 -2.91
N TYR A 145 -34.29 -28.96 -4.02
CA TYR A 145 -34.13 -27.51 -3.96
C TYR A 145 -35.33 -26.85 -3.28
N ASN A 146 -36.56 -27.21 -3.68
CA ASN A 146 -37.77 -26.65 -3.07
C ASN A 146 -37.89 -26.99 -1.57
N ASP A 147 -37.52 -28.22 -1.19
CA ASP A 147 -37.49 -28.65 0.21
C ASP A 147 -36.49 -27.81 1.00
N PHE A 148 -35.31 -27.54 0.43
CA PHE A 148 -34.32 -26.66 1.05
C PHE A 148 -34.85 -25.24 1.26
N ILE A 149 -35.44 -24.61 0.23
CA ILE A 149 -36.00 -23.24 0.34
C ILE A 149 -37.10 -23.18 1.40
N SER A 150 -37.95 -24.21 1.46
CA SER A 150 -39.03 -24.31 2.45
C SER A 150 -38.48 -24.46 3.87
N LEU A 151 -37.52 -25.37 4.07
CA LEU A 151 -36.91 -25.62 5.38
C LEU A 151 -36.04 -24.44 5.84
N ALA A 152 -35.38 -23.73 4.93
CA ALA A 152 -34.60 -22.53 5.23
C ALA A 152 -35.46 -21.40 5.83
N ASN A 153 -36.76 -21.38 5.52
CA ASN A 153 -37.74 -20.45 6.09
C ASN A 153 -38.57 -21.06 7.23
N SER A 154 -38.25 -22.28 7.66
CA SER A 154 -38.98 -23.01 8.70
C SER A 154 -38.25 -22.92 10.03
N SER A 155 -38.82 -22.16 10.97
CA SER A 155 -38.18 -21.92 12.26
C SER A 155 -37.90 -23.18 13.06
N GLY A 156 -36.66 -23.34 13.49
CA GLY A 156 -36.16 -24.48 14.25
C GLY A 156 -35.67 -25.65 13.38
N SER A 157 -35.67 -25.51 12.05
CA SER A 157 -35.09 -26.52 11.17
C SER A 157 -33.55 -26.43 11.16
N ILE A 158 -32.89 -27.58 10.95
CA ILE A 158 -31.43 -27.61 10.79
C ILE A 158 -31.03 -26.77 9.56
N VAL A 159 -31.82 -26.82 8.48
CA VAL A 159 -31.56 -26.08 7.24
C VAL A 159 -31.65 -24.57 7.46
N GLU A 160 -32.61 -24.09 8.26
CA GLU A 160 -32.69 -22.67 8.65
C GLU A 160 -31.40 -22.25 9.35
N SER A 161 -30.91 -23.03 10.32
CA SER A 161 -29.67 -22.68 11.03
C SER A 161 -28.44 -22.61 10.10
N VAL A 162 -28.35 -23.53 9.13
CA VAL A 162 -27.29 -23.55 8.12
C VAL A 162 -27.41 -22.35 7.19
N TYR A 163 -28.63 -22.03 6.76
CA TYR A 163 -28.91 -20.88 5.90
C TYR A 163 -28.61 -19.56 6.60
N LEU A 164 -29.02 -19.37 7.85
CA LEU A 164 -28.73 -18.16 8.62
C LEU A 164 -27.23 -17.96 8.79
N ARG A 165 -26.48 -19.03 9.09
CA ARG A 165 -25.02 -18.96 9.15
C ARG A 165 -24.43 -18.56 7.80
N LEU A 166 -24.90 -19.16 6.69
CA LEU A 166 -24.48 -18.80 5.33
C LEU A 166 -24.72 -17.33 5.02
N ALA A 167 -25.93 -16.83 5.31
CA ALA A 167 -26.32 -15.44 5.09
C ALA A 167 -25.47 -14.47 5.91
N LEU A 168 -25.23 -14.78 7.19
CA LEU A 168 -24.38 -13.98 8.07
C LEU A 168 -22.92 -13.94 7.57
N SER A 169 -22.36 -15.09 7.16
CA SER A 169 -20.99 -15.17 6.66
C SER A 169 -20.85 -14.44 5.31
N ILE A 170 -21.83 -14.54 4.41
CA ILE A 170 -21.84 -13.76 3.15
C ILE A 170 -21.99 -12.26 3.42
N GLY A 171 -22.86 -11.86 4.34
CA GLY A 171 -22.97 -10.44 4.73
C GLY A 171 -21.68 -9.92 5.37
N SER A 172 -20.98 -10.75 6.15
CA SER A 172 -19.66 -10.42 6.68
C SER A 172 -18.63 -10.28 5.56
N LEU A 173 -18.62 -11.19 4.59
CA LEU A 173 -17.74 -11.13 3.43
C LEU A 173 -17.96 -9.83 2.64
N PHE A 174 -19.22 -9.50 2.32
CA PHE A 174 -19.60 -8.26 1.63
C PHE A 174 -19.02 -7.02 2.32
N ARG A 175 -19.22 -6.87 3.64
CA ARG A 175 -18.70 -5.74 4.39
C ARG A 175 -17.17 -5.63 4.31
N HIS A 176 -16.46 -6.74 4.49
CA HIS A 176 -14.99 -6.73 4.47
C HIS A 176 -14.42 -6.55 3.06
N LEU A 177 -15.11 -7.04 2.02
CA LEU A 177 -14.73 -6.76 0.63
C LEU A 177 -14.88 -5.27 0.28
N ASN A 178 -15.94 -4.61 0.78
CA ASN A 178 -16.11 -3.17 0.59
C ASN A 178 -15.02 -2.38 1.34
N MET A 179 -14.75 -2.71 2.61
CA MET A 179 -13.63 -2.10 3.36
C MET A 179 -12.30 -2.27 2.63
N TYR A 180 -12.04 -3.47 2.10
CA TYR A 180 -10.82 -3.76 1.34
C TYR A 180 -10.75 -2.98 0.02
N TYR A 181 -11.89 -2.78 -0.63
CA TYR A 181 -12.00 -1.99 -1.87
C TYR A 181 -11.69 -0.51 -1.65
N GLU A 182 -12.24 0.08 -0.57
CA GLU A 182 -11.97 1.47 -0.18
C GLU A 182 -10.47 1.70 0.10
N ILE A 183 -9.85 0.82 0.90
CA ILE A 183 -8.41 0.90 1.23
C ILE A 183 -7.53 0.66 0.01
N SER A 184 -8.01 -0.11 -0.97
CA SER A 184 -7.28 -0.39 -2.21
C SER A 184 -7.43 0.69 -3.28
N ASN A 185 -8.01 1.85 -2.95
CA ASN A 185 -8.32 2.92 -3.89
C ASN A 185 -9.12 2.41 -5.11
N GLU A 186 -10.22 1.70 -4.83
CA GLU A 186 -11.22 1.31 -5.83
C GLU A 186 -10.74 0.33 -6.92
N SER A 187 -9.59 -0.32 -6.72
CA SER A 187 -9.08 -1.39 -7.58
C SER A 187 -8.74 -2.62 -6.76
N SER A 188 -9.51 -3.71 -6.93
CA SER A 188 -9.27 -4.94 -6.19
C SER A 188 -9.69 -6.19 -6.97
N TYR A 189 -8.71 -6.85 -7.58
CA TYR A 189 -8.86 -8.21 -8.09
C TYR A 189 -9.38 -9.20 -7.03
N VAL A 190 -9.16 -8.90 -5.74
CA VAL A 190 -9.67 -9.71 -4.62
C VAL A 190 -11.20 -9.60 -4.53
N SER A 191 -11.74 -8.38 -4.62
CA SER A 191 -13.19 -8.15 -4.59
C SER A 191 -13.87 -8.85 -5.77
N ASP A 192 -13.31 -8.70 -6.98
CA ASP A 192 -13.83 -9.36 -8.18
C ASP A 192 -13.79 -10.89 -8.06
N TYR A 193 -12.67 -11.43 -7.57
CA TYR A 193 -12.50 -12.88 -7.35
C TYR A 193 -13.57 -13.44 -6.42
N PHE A 194 -13.76 -12.83 -5.24
CA PHE A 194 -14.73 -13.32 -4.27
C PHE A 194 -16.17 -13.10 -4.70
N ARG A 195 -16.44 -11.99 -5.40
CA ARG A 195 -17.73 -11.75 -6.02
C ARG A 195 -18.11 -12.87 -6.99
N TYR A 196 -17.16 -13.27 -7.84
CA TYR A 196 -17.35 -14.39 -8.77
C TYR A 196 -17.46 -15.74 -8.04
N LYS A 197 -16.56 -16.03 -7.09
CA LYS A 197 -16.55 -17.29 -6.33
C LYS A 197 -17.90 -17.57 -5.66
N TYR A 198 -18.53 -16.53 -5.09
CA TYR A 198 -19.77 -16.65 -4.34
C TYR A 198 -21.02 -16.18 -5.11
N PHE A 199 -20.92 -15.98 -6.43
CA PHE A 199 -22.03 -15.58 -7.27
C PHE A 199 -23.27 -16.49 -7.12
N MET A 200 -23.09 -17.81 -7.13
CA MET A 200 -24.20 -18.77 -6.99
C MET A 200 -24.79 -18.77 -5.57
N VAL A 201 -24.00 -18.43 -4.56
CA VAL A 201 -24.50 -18.23 -3.19
C VAL A 201 -25.39 -16.98 -3.14
N GLY A 202 -24.98 -15.89 -3.81
CA GLY A 202 -25.81 -14.69 -3.99
C GLY A 202 -27.17 -15.00 -4.61
N GLN A 203 -27.23 -15.91 -5.59
CA GLN A 203 -28.51 -16.37 -6.18
C GLN A 203 -29.38 -17.09 -5.15
N LEU A 204 -28.81 -18.02 -4.38
CA LEU A 204 -29.55 -18.73 -3.35
C LEU A 204 -30.11 -17.77 -2.29
N LEU A 205 -29.34 -16.76 -1.89
CA LEU A 205 -29.77 -15.73 -0.94
C LEU A 205 -30.95 -14.93 -1.50
N LYS A 206 -30.91 -14.55 -2.78
CA LYS A 206 -32.02 -13.87 -3.47
C LYS A 206 -33.28 -14.75 -3.53
N ASP A 207 -33.13 -16.05 -3.78
CA ASP A 207 -34.23 -17.00 -3.87
C ASP A 207 -34.92 -17.26 -2.52
N ILE A 208 -34.17 -17.22 -1.41
CA ILE A 208 -34.68 -17.44 -0.06
C ILE A 208 -35.20 -16.15 0.59
N GLY A 209 -34.52 -15.02 0.39
CA GLY A 209 -34.85 -13.72 0.98
C GLY A 209 -34.19 -13.49 2.35
N ASN A 210 -34.74 -12.60 3.20
CA ASN A 210 -34.23 -12.32 4.56
C ASN A 210 -32.77 -11.83 4.65
N VAL A 211 -32.25 -11.26 3.56
CA VAL A 211 -30.92 -10.65 3.49
C VAL A 211 -31.06 -9.32 2.75
N ASP A 212 -30.30 -8.31 3.16
CA ASP A 212 -30.32 -6.99 2.54
C ASP A 212 -30.02 -7.09 1.04
N GLU A 213 -30.78 -6.32 0.24
CA GLU A 213 -30.72 -6.36 -1.23
C GLU A 213 -29.33 -6.08 -1.79
N GLU A 214 -28.63 -5.11 -1.18
CA GLU A 214 -27.27 -4.74 -1.54
C GLU A 214 -26.29 -5.92 -1.48
N ILE A 215 -26.50 -6.88 -0.57
CA ILE A 215 -25.62 -8.01 -0.38
C ILE A 215 -25.71 -8.94 -1.59
N TYR A 216 -26.91 -9.41 -1.96
CA TYR A 216 -27.02 -10.32 -3.10
C TYR A 216 -26.75 -9.61 -4.43
N ASP A 217 -27.13 -8.33 -4.57
CA ASP A 217 -26.87 -7.58 -5.80
C ASP A 217 -25.37 -7.39 -6.05
N PHE A 218 -24.58 -7.16 -4.99
CA PHE A 218 -23.13 -7.13 -5.09
C PHE A 218 -22.58 -8.40 -5.74
N PHE A 219 -22.96 -9.59 -5.23
CA PHE A 219 -22.47 -10.86 -5.77
C PHE A 219 -23.00 -11.13 -7.19
N LEU A 220 -24.25 -10.77 -7.47
CA LEU A 220 -24.88 -10.98 -8.78
C LEU A 220 -24.31 -10.09 -9.89
N SER A 221 -23.72 -8.94 -9.55
CA SER A 221 -23.05 -8.05 -10.52
C SER A 221 -21.81 -8.66 -11.19
N ALA A 222 -21.28 -9.79 -10.69
CA ALA A 222 -20.15 -10.50 -11.31
C ALA A 222 -20.40 -10.87 -12.79
N ASN A 223 -21.67 -11.08 -13.17
CA ASN A 223 -22.04 -11.49 -14.52
C ASN A 223 -21.93 -10.33 -15.55
N GLU A 224 -21.93 -9.08 -15.10
CA GLU A 224 -21.86 -7.89 -15.98
C GLU A 224 -20.42 -7.51 -16.37
N VAL A 225 -19.46 -7.80 -15.49
CA VAL A 225 -18.04 -7.46 -15.70
C VAL A 225 -17.42 -8.31 -16.83
N HIS A 226 -17.85 -9.56 -16.98
CA HIS A 226 -17.36 -10.46 -18.02
C HIS A 226 -17.87 -10.10 -19.43
N GLU A 227 -19.13 -9.69 -19.57
CA GLU A 227 -19.68 -9.29 -20.88
C GLU A 227 -18.99 -8.03 -21.43
N GLN A 228 -18.56 -7.10 -20.57
CA GLN A 228 -17.86 -5.89 -20.99
C GLN A 228 -16.40 -6.17 -21.38
N GLN A 229 -15.73 -7.09 -20.68
CA GLN A 229 -14.35 -7.50 -21.00
C GLN A 229 -14.24 -8.40 -22.26
N GLU A 230 -15.28 -9.17 -22.59
CA GLU A 230 -15.34 -9.90 -23.87
C GLU A 230 -15.68 -8.98 -25.05
N LYS A 231 -16.60 -8.03 -24.87
CA LYS A 231 -16.96 -7.05 -25.93
C LYS A 231 -15.84 -6.05 -26.23
N SER A 232 -14.91 -5.81 -25.30
CA SER A 232 -13.74 -4.95 -25.57
C SER A 232 -12.59 -5.64 -26.30
N LYS A 233 -12.69 -6.95 -26.56
CA LYS A 233 -11.70 -7.76 -27.29
C LYS A 233 -12.13 -8.14 -28.71
N LEU A 234 -13.33 -7.71 -29.13
CA LEU A 234 -13.89 -7.82 -30.49
C LEU A 234 -13.90 -6.45 -31.15
#